data_AF-A0A7S2ILJ2-F1
#
_entry.id   AF-A0A7S2ILJ2-F1
#
_cell.length_a   1.000
_cell.length_b   1.000
_cell.length_c   1.000
_cell.angle_alpha   90.00
_cell.angle_beta   90.00
_cell.angle_gamma   90.00
#
_symmetry.space_group_name_H-M   'P 1'
#
loop_
_entity.id
_entity.type
_entity.pdbx_description
1 polymer ?
#
loop_
_entity_poly.entity_id
_entity_poly.type
_entity_poly.pdbx_seq_one_letter_code
_entity_poly.pdbx_strand_id
1 'polypeptide(L)'
;MTESTPSQLSAGLSDLTVACGGEAYFPPRSEVGNPGAKYQDVGFLNINWQGGMAHGADRGPTFAPCGDAREPAKFNDGKVDMYRMKYTSPLRMGGMTRKTDKQEGPMSVSYSGGRGKGVFFQWDGEARFAFSPTGEPFSIDVRKILNLPVVLGPGYDAKVTGAPDNGDPVRFGFEGATAGERSETRHRILRCVRGELDRELNATREEMAAAGLHCKGP
;
A
#
# COMPACT_ATOMS: atom_id res chain seq x y z
N MET A 1 -23.13 -12.77 -14.04
CA MET A 1 -23.69 -12.02 -12.89
C MET A 1 -22.93 -10.72 -12.83
N THR A 2 -23.62 -9.58 -12.94
CA THR A 2 -23.02 -8.27 -12.70
C THR A 2 -22.84 -8.12 -11.19
N GLU A 3 -21.61 -8.27 -10.69
CA GLU A 3 -21.30 -7.92 -9.30
C GLU A 3 -21.70 -6.46 -9.07
N SER A 4 -22.68 -6.23 -8.21
CA SER A 4 -23.06 -4.89 -7.78
C SER A 4 -22.00 -4.38 -6.81
N THR A 5 -21.38 -3.24 -7.11
CA THR A 5 -20.47 -2.57 -6.16
C THR A 5 -21.20 -2.31 -4.84
N PRO A 6 -20.68 -2.77 -3.69
CA PRO A 6 -21.25 -2.47 -2.39
C PRO A 6 -21.48 -0.97 -2.20
N SER A 7 -22.58 -0.58 -1.55
CA SER A 7 -22.94 0.82 -1.36
C SER A 7 -21.91 1.60 -0.53
N GLN A 8 -21.02 0.90 0.18
CA GLN A 8 -19.93 1.46 0.97
C GLN A 8 -18.68 1.78 0.13
N LEU A 9 -18.66 1.36 -1.14
CA LEU A 9 -17.58 1.65 -2.07
C LEU A 9 -18.01 2.71 -3.09
N SER A 10 -17.04 3.48 -3.54
CA SER A 10 -17.18 4.30 -4.74
C SER A 10 -17.16 3.41 -5.98
N ALA A 11 -17.76 3.86 -7.08
CA ALA A 11 -17.68 3.15 -8.34
C ALA A 11 -16.25 3.23 -8.90
N GLY A 12 -15.48 2.16 -8.70
CA GLY A 12 -14.03 2.17 -8.96
C GLY A 12 -13.28 3.03 -7.94
N LEU A 13 -12.09 3.52 -8.32
CA LEU A 13 -11.19 4.28 -7.44
C LEU A 13 -11.19 5.78 -7.74
N SER A 14 -12.34 6.35 -8.11
CA SER A 14 -12.44 7.77 -8.54
C SER A 14 -12.07 8.78 -7.45
N ASP A 15 -12.33 8.44 -6.18
CA ASP A 15 -12.14 9.35 -5.04
C ASP A 15 -10.82 9.10 -4.30
N LEU A 16 -9.94 8.29 -4.88
CA LEU A 16 -8.65 7.90 -4.30
C LEU A 16 -7.52 8.55 -5.09
N THR A 17 -6.58 9.15 -4.36
CA THR A 17 -5.30 9.61 -4.90
C THR A 17 -4.15 9.04 -4.11
N VAL A 18 -3.06 8.75 -4.80
CA VAL A 18 -1.81 8.27 -4.19
C VAL A 18 -0.68 9.12 -4.74
N ALA A 19 0.09 9.73 -3.84
CA ALA A 19 1.32 10.42 -4.16
C ALA A 19 2.52 9.65 -3.62
N CYS A 20 3.60 9.55 -4.39
CA CYS A 20 4.86 8.93 -4.01
C CYS A 20 5.98 9.94 -4.25
N GLY A 21 6.79 10.23 -3.24
CA GLY A 21 7.89 11.20 -3.37
C GLY A 21 7.42 12.62 -3.75
N GLY A 22 6.19 12.98 -3.38
CA GLY A 22 5.56 14.26 -3.73
C GLY A 22 4.90 14.31 -5.11
N GLU A 23 5.05 13.27 -5.93
CA GLU A 23 4.49 13.20 -7.27
C GLU A 23 3.24 12.32 -7.30
N ALA A 24 2.24 12.69 -8.10
CA ALA A 24 1.03 11.88 -8.27
C ALA A 24 1.35 10.54 -8.95
N TYR A 25 1.17 9.44 -8.20
CA TYR A 25 1.28 8.06 -8.70
C TYR A 25 -0.07 7.53 -9.20
N PHE A 26 -1.14 7.82 -8.45
CA PHE A 26 -2.51 7.48 -8.78
C PHE A 26 -3.45 8.68 -8.60
N PRO A 27 -4.38 8.91 -9.54
CA PRO A 27 -4.49 8.22 -10.82
C PRO A 27 -3.32 8.58 -11.77
N PRO A 28 -2.97 7.72 -12.73
CA PRO A 28 -1.88 7.99 -13.65
C PRO A 28 -2.13 9.22 -14.53
N ARG A 29 -1.08 10.03 -14.73
CA ARG A 29 -1.12 11.23 -15.59
C ARG A 29 -1.61 10.95 -17.02
N SER A 30 -1.40 9.75 -17.53
CA SER A 30 -1.82 9.34 -18.87
C SER A 30 -3.33 9.11 -19.04
N GLU A 31 -4.13 9.17 -17.96
CA GLU A 31 -5.58 8.92 -18.00
C GLU A 31 -6.44 10.12 -17.60
N VAL A 32 -6.14 11.27 -18.21
CA VAL A 32 -6.91 12.52 -18.04
C VAL A 32 -8.39 12.30 -18.40
N GLY A 33 -9.31 12.68 -17.49
CA GLY A 33 -10.75 12.81 -17.76
C GLY A 33 -11.67 11.71 -17.18
N ASN A 34 -11.17 10.53 -16.83
CA ASN A 34 -11.93 9.55 -16.03
C ASN A 34 -10.98 8.59 -15.29
N PRO A 35 -10.29 9.08 -14.25
CA PRO A 35 -8.95 8.62 -13.95
C PRO A 35 -8.89 7.41 -12.98
N GLY A 36 -9.96 7.14 -12.22
CA GLY A 36 -10.06 6.03 -11.26
C GLY A 36 -11.15 4.97 -11.54
N ALA A 37 -12.17 5.28 -12.34
CA ALA A 37 -13.35 4.41 -12.52
C ALA A 37 -13.05 3.07 -13.23
N LYS A 38 -11.94 2.98 -13.96
CA LYS A 38 -11.50 1.76 -14.67
C LYS A 38 -10.62 0.85 -13.81
N TYR A 39 -10.18 1.35 -12.66
CA TYR A 39 -9.33 0.63 -11.73
C TYR A 39 -10.20 -0.01 -10.65
N GLN A 40 -9.87 -1.26 -10.33
CA GLN A 40 -10.49 -1.99 -9.24
C GLN A 40 -9.69 -1.88 -7.96
N ASP A 41 -8.36 -1.85 -8.08
CA ASP A 41 -7.48 -1.89 -6.93
C ASP A 41 -6.21 -1.08 -7.20
N VAL A 42 -5.72 -0.45 -6.14
CA VAL A 42 -4.40 0.16 -6.04
C VAL A 42 -3.90 -0.14 -4.64
N GLY A 43 -2.66 -0.58 -4.56
CA GLY A 43 -2.08 -0.98 -3.30
C GLY A 43 -0.59 -0.99 -3.39
N PHE A 44 0.00 -1.35 -2.26
CA PHE A 44 1.43 -1.37 -2.11
C PHE A 44 1.89 -2.53 -1.25
N LEU A 45 3.09 -2.99 -1.54
CA LEU A 45 3.71 -4.11 -0.87
C LEU A 45 5.07 -3.65 -0.35
N ASN A 46 5.29 -3.84 0.95
CA ASN A 46 6.61 -3.74 1.59
C ASN A 46 7.38 -5.07 1.41
N ILE A 47 6.64 -6.15 1.15
CA ILE A 47 7.05 -7.52 0.91
C ILE A 47 7.82 -8.12 2.10
N ASN A 48 7.16 -9.03 2.83
CA ASN A 48 7.80 -10.16 3.51
C ASN A 48 7.22 -11.54 3.08
N TRP A 49 6.07 -11.57 2.39
CA TRP A 49 5.39 -12.82 2.01
C TRP A 49 5.11 -12.99 0.51
N GLN A 50 4.94 -11.90 -0.26
CA GLN A 50 4.45 -11.96 -1.65
C GLN A 50 5.54 -11.85 -2.73
N GLY A 51 6.82 -11.97 -2.38
CA GLY A 51 7.95 -11.75 -3.31
C GLY A 51 7.92 -12.67 -4.54
N GLY A 52 7.32 -13.86 -4.44
CA GLY A 52 7.13 -14.77 -5.59
C GLY A 52 5.87 -14.52 -6.43
N MET A 53 4.94 -13.67 -5.95
CA MET A 53 3.68 -13.34 -6.64
C MET A 53 3.68 -11.93 -7.25
N ALA A 54 4.79 -11.19 -7.14
CA ALA A 54 4.94 -9.85 -7.70
C ALA A 54 6.22 -9.74 -8.53
N HIS A 55 6.16 -9.11 -9.70
CA HIS A 55 7.35 -8.88 -10.53
C HIS A 55 7.27 -7.52 -11.24
N GLY A 56 8.34 -6.73 -11.15
CA GLY A 56 8.45 -5.43 -11.81
C GLY A 56 8.63 -5.52 -13.34
N ALA A 57 8.96 -6.68 -13.90
CA ALA A 57 9.47 -6.81 -15.28
C ALA A 57 8.39 -6.79 -16.37
N ASP A 58 7.13 -7.13 -16.06
CA ASP A 58 6.12 -7.42 -17.09
C ASP A 58 5.44 -6.17 -17.68
N ARG A 59 6.06 -5.00 -17.59
CA ARG A 59 5.63 -3.80 -18.32
C ARG A 59 6.67 -3.22 -19.28
N GLY A 60 7.72 -3.97 -19.57
CA GLY A 60 8.46 -3.77 -20.81
C GLY A 60 7.58 -4.18 -22.00
N PRO A 61 7.51 -3.41 -23.09
CA PRO A 61 7.01 -3.94 -24.36
C PRO A 61 7.77 -5.24 -24.64
N THR A 62 7.08 -6.29 -25.08
CA THR A 62 7.70 -7.53 -25.56
C THR A 62 8.69 -7.30 -26.71
N PHE A 63 8.84 -6.05 -27.19
CA PHE A 63 9.72 -5.60 -28.27
C PHE A 63 10.37 -4.23 -28.01
N ALA A 64 10.84 -3.92 -26.79
CA ALA A 64 11.71 -2.76 -26.58
C ALA A 64 13.17 -3.22 -26.34
N PRO A 65 14.06 -3.10 -27.34
CA PRO A 65 15.46 -3.53 -27.21
C PRO A 65 16.36 -2.54 -26.46
N CYS A 66 15.87 -1.38 -26.01
CA CYS A 66 16.68 -0.37 -25.33
C CYS A 66 15.83 0.39 -24.30
N GLY A 67 16.28 0.39 -23.04
CA GLY A 67 15.86 1.35 -22.01
C GLY A 67 14.80 0.85 -21.03
N ASP A 68 15.21 0.70 -19.78
CA ASP A 68 14.42 0.47 -18.56
C ASP A 68 13.90 -0.95 -18.32
N ALA A 69 14.85 -1.86 -18.06
CA ALA A 69 14.59 -3.04 -17.23
C ALA A 69 14.14 -2.56 -15.83
N ARG A 70 12.83 -2.54 -15.59
CA ARG A 70 12.24 -2.25 -14.29
C ARG A 70 12.83 -3.16 -13.22
N GLU A 71 13.13 -2.59 -12.05
CA GLU A 71 13.68 -3.34 -10.92
C GLU A 71 12.70 -4.42 -10.44
N PRO A 72 13.15 -5.66 -10.23
CA PRO A 72 12.30 -6.69 -9.64
C PRO A 72 11.99 -6.36 -8.18
N ALA A 73 10.86 -6.87 -7.70
CA ALA A 73 10.51 -6.88 -6.30
C ALA A 73 11.58 -7.62 -5.49
N LYS A 74 12.14 -6.98 -4.46
CA LYS A 74 13.18 -7.54 -3.59
C LYS A 74 12.86 -7.22 -2.14
N PHE A 75 13.26 -8.11 -1.24
CA PHE A 75 13.26 -7.82 0.18
C PHE A 75 14.36 -6.82 0.52
N ASN A 76 14.08 -5.96 1.51
CA ASN A 76 15.07 -5.11 2.16
C ASN A 76 15.83 -4.17 1.20
N ASP A 77 15.23 -3.78 0.08
CA ASP A 77 15.80 -2.73 -0.80
C ASP A 77 15.39 -1.31 -0.39
N GLY A 78 14.58 -1.18 0.67
CA GLY A 78 14.12 0.10 1.20
C GLY A 78 13.10 0.81 0.32
N LYS A 79 12.53 0.13 -0.69
CA LYS A 79 11.57 0.70 -1.64
C LYS A 79 10.19 0.07 -1.49
N VAL A 80 9.14 0.83 -1.85
CA VAL A 80 7.77 0.32 -1.90
C VAL A 80 7.50 -0.27 -3.28
N ASP A 81 6.90 -1.46 -3.34
CA ASP A 81 6.33 -2.01 -4.57
C ASP A 81 4.87 -1.58 -4.72
N MET A 82 4.62 -0.58 -5.56
CA MET A 82 3.26 -0.11 -5.87
C MET A 82 2.64 -0.92 -6.99
N TYR A 83 1.34 -1.18 -6.96
CA TYR A 83 0.63 -1.77 -8.10
C TYR A 83 -0.71 -1.09 -8.36
N ARG A 84 -1.19 -1.21 -9.60
CA ARG A 84 -2.51 -0.73 -10.05
C ARG A 84 -3.17 -1.81 -10.89
N MET A 85 -4.39 -2.18 -10.53
CA MET A 85 -5.15 -3.22 -11.20
C MET A 85 -6.41 -2.64 -11.84
N LYS A 86 -6.52 -2.82 -13.16
CA LYS A 86 -7.78 -2.61 -13.88
C LYS A 86 -8.55 -3.92 -13.93
N TYR A 87 -9.89 -3.84 -13.96
CA TYR A 87 -10.65 -4.99 -14.40
C TYR A 87 -10.32 -5.25 -15.85
N THR A 88 -9.59 -6.32 -16.09
CA THR A 88 -9.50 -6.94 -17.41
C THR A 88 -10.20 -8.27 -17.27
N SER A 89 -10.84 -8.76 -18.34
CA SER A 89 -11.61 -10.01 -18.28
C SER A 89 -10.82 -11.12 -17.56
N PRO A 90 -11.47 -12.14 -16.97
CA PRO A 90 -10.76 -13.23 -16.30
C PRO A 90 -9.66 -13.89 -17.16
N LEU A 91 -9.83 -13.86 -18.49
CA LEU A 91 -8.88 -14.34 -19.50
C LEU A 91 -7.66 -13.42 -19.69
N ARG A 92 -7.73 -12.16 -19.26
CA ARG A 92 -6.69 -11.13 -19.31
C ARG A 92 -6.07 -10.82 -17.95
N MET A 93 -6.62 -11.36 -16.86
CA MET A 93 -5.89 -11.43 -15.58
C MET A 93 -4.72 -12.41 -15.78
N GLY A 94 -3.58 -11.87 -16.22
CA GLY A 94 -2.39 -12.63 -16.59
C GLY A 94 -1.71 -13.32 -15.41
N GLY A 95 -2.33 -14.40 -14.92
CA GLY A 95 -1.81 -15.24 -13.85
C GLY A 95 -1.95 -14.63 -12.44
N MET A 96 -1.34 -15.29 -11.45
CA MET A 96 -1.28 -14.81 -10.06
C MET A 96 -0.25 -13.69 -9.85
N THR A 97 0.46 -13.29 -10.90
CA THR A 97 1.60 -12.37 -10.82
C THR A 97 1.15 -10.92 -10.95
N ARG A 98 1.39 -10.11 -9.93
CA ARG A 98 1.09 -8.68 -9.93
C ARG A 98 2.27 -7.88 -10.48
N LYS A 99 1.98 -6.91 -11.34
CA LYS A 99 2.99 -5.97 -11.88
C LYS A 99 3.19 -4.83 -10.90
N THR A 100 4.43 -4.60 -10.47
CA THR A 100 4.76 -3.52 -9.53
C THR A 100 5.61 -2.42 -10.16
N ASP A 101 5.52 -1.23 -9.60
CA ASP A 101 6.39 -0.08 -9.86
C ASP A 101 7.12 0.24 -8.54
N LYS A 102 8.46 0.23 -8.56
CA LYS A 102 9.25 0.64 -7.39
C LYS A 102 9.12 2.13 -7.13
N GLN A 103 8.88 2.50 -5.88
CA GLN A 103 8.81 3.89 -5.44
C GLN A 103 9.69 4.12 -4.22
N GLU A 104 10.35 5.27 -4.21
CA GLU A 104 11.19 5.73 -3.10
C GLU A 104 10.49 6.90 -2.39
N GLY A 105 10.72 7.01 -1.09
CA GLY A 105 10.25 8.13 -0.28
C GLY A 105 8.85 7.98 0.31
N PRO A 106 8.34 9.03 0.96
CA PRO A 106 7.05 9.01 1.63
C PRO A 106 5.92 8.87 0.61
N MET A 107 4.93 8.06 0.95
CA MET A 107 3.72 7.90 0.18
C MET A 107 2.55 8.52 0.95
N SER A 108 1.65 9.20 0.26
CA SER A 108 0.41 9.71 0.84
C SER A 108 -0.77 9.13 0.06
N VAL A 109 -1.70 8.51 0.78
CA VAL A 109 -2.96 7.99 0.24
C VAL A 109 -4.06 8.90 0.72
N SER A 110 -4.76 9.57 -0.19
CA SER A 110 -5.85 10.49 0.17
C SER A 110 -7.17 10.04 -0.42
N TYR A 111 -8.24 10.19 0.35
CA TYR A 111 -9.57 9.75 -0.02
C TYR A 111 -10.63 10.81 0.28
N SER A 112 -11.56 11.02 -0.67
CA SER A 112 -12.59 12.06 -0.59
C SER A 112 -14.01 11.59 -0.94
N GLY A 113 -14.33 10.30 -0.74
CA GLY A 113 -15.61 9.72 -1.16
C GLY A 113 -16.83 10.05 -0.28
N GLY A 114 -16.65 10.79 0.81
CA GLY A 114 -17.75 11.25 1.67
C GLY A 114 -18.23 10.22 2.71
N ARG A 115 -19.29 10.58 3.43
CA ARG A 115 -19.85 9.76 4.53
C ARG A 115 -20.44 8.44 4.03
N GLY A 116 -20.19 7.37 4.77
CA GLY A 116 -20.67 6.01 4.43
C GLY A 116 -19.97 5.37 3.26
N LYS A 117 -18.91 6.01 2.76
CA LYS A 117 -18.01 5.48 1.76
C LYS A 117 -16.63 5.27 2.35
N GLY A 118 -15.93 4.27 1.83
CA GLY A 118 -14.55 4.02 2.14
C GLY A 118 -13.84 3.36 0.98
N VAL A 119 -12.56 3.07 1.21
CA VAL A 119 -11.67 2.53 0.20
C VAL A 119 -10.95 1.30 0.75
N PHE A 120 -10.95 0.24 -0.05
CA PHE A 120 -10.05 -0.87 0.16
C PHE A 120 -8.69 -0.53 -0.43
N PHE A 121 -7.64 -0.85 0.31
CA PHE A 121 -6.28 -0.82 -0.18
C PHE A 121 -5.49 -1.93 0.48
N GLN A 122 -4.43 -2.36 -0.19
CA GLN A 122 -3.51 -3.36 0.34
C GLN A 122 -2.40 -2.66 1.14
N TRP A 123 -2.22 -3.04 2.40
CA TRP A 123 -1.10 -2.65 3.25
C TRP A 123 -0.34 -3.90 3.69
N ASP A 124 0.94 -4.00 3.35
CA ASP A 124 1.84 -5.10 3.77
C ASP A 124 1.26 -6.51 3.52
N GLY A 125 0.57 -6.70 2.40
CA GLY A 125 -0.05 -7.99 2.06
C GLY A 125 -1.41 -8.25 2.73
N GLU A 126 -1.95 -7.32 3.51
CA GLU A 126 -3.27 -7.39 4.13
C GLU A 126 -4.24 -6.36 3.53
N ALA A 127 -5.50 -6.77 3.28
CA ALA A 127 -6.52 -5.86 2.77
C ALA A 127 -7.06 -5.04 3.94
N ARG A 128 -7.00 -3.71 3.83
CA ARG A 128 -7.50 -2.77 4.83
C ARG A 128 -8.62 -1.94 4.22
N PHE A 129 -9.62 -1.62 5.04
CA PHE A 129 -10.71 -0.72 4.67
C PHE A 129 -10.57 0.57 5.48
N ALA A 130 -10.34 1.70 4.81
CA ALA A 130 -10.30 3.00 5.46
C ALA A 130 -11.52 3.84 5.07
N PHE A 131 -12.06 4.54 6.06
CA PHE A 131 -13.17 5.47 5.90
C PHE A 131 -13.08 6.57 6.95
N SER A 132 -13.73 7.70 6.68
CA SER A 132 -13.91 8.78 7.67
C SER A 132 -15.32 8.68 8.28
N PRO A 133 -15.48 8.57 9.61
CA PRO A 133 -16.80 8.54 10.24
C PRO A 133 -17.61 9.82 9.99
N THR A 134 -16.95 10.96 9.89
CA THR A 134 -17.58 12.27 9.61
C THR A 134 -17.90 12.45 8.13
N GLY A 135 -17.23 11.70 7.25
CA GLY A 135 -17.28 11.86 5.80
C GLY A 135 -16.36 12.95 5.27
N GLU A 136 -15.57 13.60 6.13
CA GLU A 136 -14.54 14.54 5.70
C GLU A 136 -13.41 13.80 4.97
N PRO A 137 -12.74 14.45 3.99
CA PRO A 137 -11.57 13.88 3.36
C PRO A 137 -10.47 13.55 4.37
N PHE A 138 -9.74 12.45 4.13
CA PHE A 138 -8.63 12.06 4.97
C PHE A 138 -7.41 11.65 4.14
N SER A 139 -6.24 11.67 4.78
CA SER A 139 -4.97 11.23 4.21
C SER A 139 -4.26 10.28 5.16
N ILE A 140 -3.64 9.24 4.59
CA ILE A 140 -2.77 8.30 5.29
C ILE A 140 -1.36 8.50 4.75
N ASP A 141 -0.48 9.03 5.59
CA ASP A 141 0.91 9.28 5.22
C ASP A 141 1.82 8.12 5.68
N VAL A 142 2.36 7.41 4.71
CA VAL A 142 3.34 6.34 4.88
C VAL A 142 4.73 6.93 4.76
N ARG A 143 5.31 7.28 5.90
CA ARG A 143 6.60 7.97 5.98
C ARG A 143 7.80 7.05 5.80
N LYS A 144 7.68 5.80 6.26
CA LYS A 144 8.76 4.82 6.16
C LYS A 144 8.21 3.41 6.05
N ILE A 145 8.96 2.62 5.31
CA ILE A 145 8.82 1.19 5.17
C ILE A 145 9.54 0.51 6.34
N LEU A 146 8.85 -0.36 7.06
CA LEU A 146 9.46 -1.07 8.19
C LEU A 146 10.50 -2.07 7.66
N ASN A 147 11.77 -1.87 8.00
CA ASN A 147 12.83 -2.86 7.78
C ASN A 147 12.91 -3.75 9.02
N LEU A 148 12.52 -5.02 8.87
CA LEU A 148 12.63 -6.02 9.94
C LEU A 148 13.94 -6.79 9.76
N PRO A 149 14.86 -6.79 10.75
CA PRO A 149 16.02 -7.65 10.70
C PRO A 149 15.57 -9.12 10.82
N VAL A 150 15.94 -9.95 9.85
CA VAL A 150 15.61 -11.38 9.81
C VAL A 150 16.88 -12.22 9.73
N VAL A 151 16.88 -13.38 10.39
CA VAL A 151 17.97 -14.35 10.27
C VAL A 151 17.68 -15.23 9.06
N LEU A 152 18.58 -15.20 8.07
CA LEU A 152 18.47 -16.03 6.87
C LEU A 152 19.22 -17.36 7.09
N GLY A 153 18.56 -18.47 6.77
CA GLY A 153 19.18 -19.80 6.79
C GLY A 153 20.20 -20.00 5.65
N PRO A 154 21.00 -21.08 5.68
CA PRO A 154 22.08 -21.33 4.71
C PRO A 154 21.63 -21.54 3.25
N GLY A 155 20.33 -21.63 2.98
CA GLY A 155 19.75 -21.83 1.65
C GLY A 155 18.91 -20.67 1.13
N TYR A 156 19.16 -19.44 1.58
CA TYR A 156 18.40 -18.28 1.14
C TYR A 156 18.62 -17.96 -0.35
N ASP A 157 17.59 -17.48 -1.05
CA ASP A 157 17.69 -17.05 -2.45
C ASP A 157 18.06 -15.57 -2.55
N ALA A 158 19.31 -15.29 -2.89
CA ALA A 158 19.83 -13.93 -3.07
C ALA A 158 19.11 -13.10 -4.15
N LYS A 159 18.42 -13.76 -5.11
CA LYS A 159 17.61 -13.03 -6.11
C LYS A 159 16.40 -12.36 -5.48
N VAL A 160 15.90 -12.95 -4.39
CA VAL A 160 14.69 -12.51 -3.69
C VAL A 160 15.04 -11.67 -2.46
N THR A 161 16.05 -12.08 -1.69
CA THR A 161 16.48 -11.39 -0.45
C THR A 161 17.43 -10.21 -0.69
N GLY A 162 17.89 -10.02 -1.93
CA GLY A 162 18.97 -9.07 -2.23
C GLY A 162 20.33 -9.53 -1.71
N ALA A 163 21.25 -8.59 -1.55
CA ALA A 163 22.58 -8.81 -0.98
C ALA A 163 22.59 -8.33 0.49
N PRO A 164 22.24 -9.19 1.46
CA PRO A 164 22.22 -8.80 2.86
C PRO A 164 23.64 -8.44 3.32
N ASP A 165 23.80 -7.23 3.86
CA ASP A 165 25.04 -6.82 4.50
C ASP A 165 25.14 -7.47 5.89
N ASN A 166 26.05 -8.44 6.01
CA ASN A 166 26.33 -9.15 7.26
C ASN A 166 27.58 -8.59 7.98
N GLY A 167 28.19 -7.52 7.46
CA GLY A 167 29.42 -6.94 7.99
C GLY A 167 29.20 -6.02 9.19
N ASP A 168 28.04 -5.36 9.24
CA ASP A 168 27.72 -4.40 10.28
C ASP A 168 26.85 -5.00 11.41
N PRO A 169 27.12 -4.65 12.69
CA PRO A 169 26.24 -5.02 13.79
C PRO A 169 24.83 -4.48 13.57
N VAL A 170 23.82 -5.34 13.66
CA VAL A 170 22.41 -4.94 13.60
C VAL A 170 22.12 -3.97 14.75
N ARG A 171 21.60 -2.79 14.41
CA ARG A 171 21.19 -1.77 15.40
C ARG A 171 19.67 -1.61 15.35
N PHE A 172 19.06 -1.62 16.52
CA PHE A 172 17.65 -1.25 16.69
C PHE A 172 17.58 0.23 17.04
N GLY A 173 16.73 0.96 16.32
CA GLY A 173 16.57 2.39 16.52
C GLY A 173 15.15 2.85 16.17
N PHE A 174 14.76 3.98 16.77
CA PHE A 174 13.57 4.71 16.37
C PHE A 174 13.93 5.75 15.32
N GLU A 175 13.09 5.89 14.32
CA GLU A 175 13.35 6.65 13.11
C GLU A 175 12.80 8.07 13.19
N GLY A 176 13.46 8.99 12.46
CA GLY A 176 13.15 10.42 12.43
C GLY A 176 14.37 11.22 11.98
N ALA A 177 14.17 12.23 11.13
CA ALA A 177 15.22 13.11 10.63
C ALA A 177 15.86 13.90 11.78
N THR A 178 15.05 14.28 12.77
CA THR A 178 15.48 15.00 13.96
C THR A 178 15.41 14.13 15.22
N ALA A 179 16.12 14.52 16.28
CA ALA A 179 16.01 13.87 17.58
C ALA A 179 14.59 13.97 18.17
N GLY A 180 13.90 15.09 17.90
CA GLY A 180 12.50 15.30 18.26
C GLY A 180 11.58 14.29 17.59
N GLU A 181 11.70 14.14 16.27
CA GLU A 181 10.93 13.14 15.50
C GLU A 181 11.19 11.72 15.97
N ARG A 182 12.45 11.35 16.24
CA ARG A 182 12.78 10.01 16.79
C ARG A 182 12.09 9.76 18.13
N SER A 183 12.04 10.78 18.99
CA SER A 183 11.36 10.70 20.29
C SER A 183 9.84 10.57 20.13
N GLU A 184 9.24 11.34 19.21
CA GLU A 184 7.82 11.28 18.89
C GLU A 184 7.43 9.92 18.31
N THR A 185 8.17 9.43 17.32
CA THR A 185 8.00 8.09 16.74
C THR A 185 8.08 7.01 17.82
N ARG A 186 9.11 7.07 18.68
CA ARG A 186 9.25 6.15 19.82
C ARG A 186 8.03 6.19 20.73
N HIS A 187 7.59 7.39 21.09
CA HIS A 187 6.44 7.56 21.99
C HIS A 187 5.16 6.98 21.36
N ARG A 188 4.88 7.30 20.10
CA ARG A 188 3.70 6.82 19.37
C ARG A 188 3.71 5.30 19.20
N ILE A 189 4.86 4.69 18.88
CA ILE A 189 4.98 3.22 18.80
C ILE A 189 4.68 2.57 20.16
N LEU A 190 5.22 3.10 21.24
CA LEU A 190 4.96 2.57 22.58
C LEU A 190 3.49 2.70 22.99
N ARG A 191 2.83 3.81 22.63
CA ARG A 191 1.38 3.97 22.81
C ARG A 191 0.59 2.92 22.03
N CYS A 192 0.99 2.64 20.79
CA CYS A 192 0.39 1.59 19.95
C CYS A 192 0.48 0.22 20.63
N VAL A 193 1.68 -0.19 21.06
CA VAL A 193 1.94 -1.49 21.71
C VAL A 193 1.13 -1.67 22.99
N ARG A 194 0.81 -0.58 23.68
CA ARG A 194 0.00 -0.59 24.91
C ARG A 194 -1.51 -0.51 24.66
N GLY A 195 -1.95 -0.42 23.40
CA GLY A 195 -3.36 -0.24 23.03
C GLY A 195 -3.89 1.19 23.26
N GLU A 196 -3.02 2.15 23.60
CA GLU A 196 -3.42 3.54 23.87
C GLU A 196 -3.81 4.32 22.59
N LEU A 197 -3.54 3.74 21.41
CA LEU A 197 -3.96 4.28 20.11
C LEU A 197 -5.19 3.58 19.54
N ASP A 198 -5.75 2.57 20.20
CA ASP A 198 -6.81 1.75 19.60
C ASP A 198 -8.03 2.58 19.21
N ARG A 199 -8.41 3.55 20.06
CA ARG A 199 -9.52 4.48 19.79
C ARG A 199 -9.20 5.53 18.72
N GLU A 200 -7.92 5.80 18.48
CA GLU A 200 -7.48 6.73 17.43
C GLU A 200 -7.42 6.03 16.07
N LEU A 201 -7.03 4.76 16.06
CA LEU A 201 -6.76 4.00 14.83
C LEU A 201 -7.94 3.13 14.37
N ASN A 202 -8.85 2.76 15.27
CA ASN A 202 -9.98 1.90 14.96
C ASN A 202 -11.29 2.61 15.27
N ALA A 203 -12.24 2.53 14.33
CA ALA A 203 -13.59 3.00 14.56
C ALA A 203 -14.34 2.05 15.52
N THR A 204 -15.11 2.63 16.43
CA THR A 204 -16.10 1.94 17.26
C THR A 204 -17.30 1.48 16.42
N ARG A 205 -18.11 0.56 16.96
CA ARG A 205 -19.34 0.11 16.28
C ARG A 205 -20.32 1.27 16.08
N GLU A 206 -20.38 2.17 17.05
CA GLU A 206 -21.21 3.37 17.04
C GLU A 206 -20.76 4.33 15.93
N GLU A 207 -19.46 4.54 15.76
CA GLU A 207 -18.90 5.36 14.67
C GLU A 207 -19.14 4.72 13.30
N MET A 208 -19.01 3.39 13.18
CA MET A 208 -19.35 2.67 11.96
C MET A 208 -20.84 2.81 11.63
N ALA A 209 -21.73 2.65 12.61
CA ALA A 209 -23.16 2.83 12.44
C ALA A 209 -23.52 4.28 12.08
N ALA A 210 -22.92 5.26 12.75
CA ALA A 210 -23.09 6.67 12.45
C ALA A 210 -22.57 7.01 11.04
N ALA A 211 -21.50 6.36 10.58
CA ALA A 211 -21.03 6.48 9.22
C ALA A 211 -21.99 5.83 8.20
N GLY A 212 -22.98 5.04 8.62
CA GLY A 212 -23.85 4.26 7.71
C GLY A 212 -23.19 2.97 7.22
N LEU A 213 -22.09 2.55 7.85
CA LEU A 213 -21.43 1.27 7.61
C LEU A 213 -22.09 0.22 8.49
N HIS A 214 -23.22 -0.30 8.02
CA HIS A 214 -23.91 -1.38 8.72
C HIS A 214 -23.09 -2.67 8.63
N CYS A 215 -22.45 -3.06 9.75
CA CYS A 215 -22.03 -4.43 9.93
C CYS A 215 -23.29 -5.29 9.99
N LYS A 216 -23.60 -6.05 8.94
CA LYS A 216 -24.39 -7.26 9.15
C LYS A 216 -23.54 -8.12 10.08
N GLY A 217 -24.01 -8.35 11.29
CA GLY A 217 -23.36 -9.27 12.23
C GLY A 217 -23.19 -10.65 11.58
N PRO A 218 -22.29 -11.48 12.12
CA PRO A 218 -22.23 -12.90 11.75
C PRO A 218 -23.61 -13.56 11.89
#